data_AF-A0A2P8MG71-F1
#
_entry.id   AF-A0A2P8MG71-F1
#
_cell.length_a   1.000
_cell.length_b   1.000
_cell.length_c   1.000
_cell.angle_alpha   90.00
_cell.angle_beta   90.00
_cell.angle_gamma   90.00
#
_symmetry.space_group_name_H-M   'P 1'
#
loop_
_entity.id
_entity.type
_entity.pdbx_description
1 polymer ?
#
loop_
_entity_poly.entity_id
_entity_poly.type
_entity_poly.pdbx_seq_one_letter_code
_entity_poly.pdbx_strand_id
1 'polypeptide(L)'
;MNYSEIIEDIIKENKWIKNIIGMDRIRCVKLVKEKGKLMVIVVSDKLKFPICSFVRKIMVSEGEVILFYDGEYFERVEKGEYNRYKDYLDMDEWNIIMRDNPTDRLVEENKVSDREKFYVELHETAKDYINGKYDKKCTDELNHIYNL
;
A
#
# COMPACT_ATOMS: atom_id res chain seq x y z
N MET A 1 6.00 18.98 8.22
CA MET A 1 5.53 18.33 6.99
C MET A 1 4.12 17.86 7.23
N ASN A 2 3.17 18.09 6.31
CA ASN A 2 1.80 17.63 6.50
C ASN A 2 1.65 16.21 5.92
N TYR A 3 1.84 15.20 6.78
CA TYR A 3 1.79 13.80 6.35
C TYR A 3 0.40 13.34 5.91
N SER A 4 -0.66 14.00 6.39
CA SER A 4 -2.03 13.68 5.95
C SER A 4 -2.24 14.04 4.49
N GLU A 5 -1.74 15.22 4.07
CA GLU A 5 -1.76 15.65 2.67
C GLU A 5 -0.95 14.70 1.77
N ILE A 6 0.20 14.20 2.23
CA ILE A 6 1.00 13.22 1.48
C ILE A 6 0.17 11.96 1.18
N ILE A 7 -0.56 11.45 2.17
CA ILE A 7 -1.40 10.26 1.99
C ILE A 7 -2.55 10.54 1.02
N GLU A 8 -3.22 11.69 1.14
CA GLU A 8 -4.29 12.08 0.20
C GLU A 8 -3.77 12.25 -1.22
N ASP A 9 -2.58 12.83 -1.40
CA ASP A 9 -1.95 13.01 -2.70
C ASP A 9 -1.57 11.68 -3.34
N ILE A 10 -1.11 10.71 -2.54
CA ILE A 10 -0.86 9.33 -3.01
C ILE A 10 -2.16 8.69 -3.52
N ILE A 11 -3.25 8.81 -2.78
CA ILE A 11 -4.55 8.27 -3.18
C ILE A 11 -5.04 8.94 -4.47
N LYS A 12 -4.89 10.27 -4.57
CA LYS A 12 -5.27 11.05 -5.76
C LYS A 12 -4.44 10.74 -6.99
N GLU A 13 -3.13 10.51 -6.82
CA GLU A 13 -2.24 10.13 -7.92
C GLU A 13 -2.67 8.81 -8.55
N ASN A 14 -3.29 7.93 -7.76
CA ASN A 14 -3.86 6.67 -8.22
C ASN A 14 -2.85 5.78 -8.99
N LYS A 15 -1.57 5.89 -8.63
CA LYS A 15 -0.48 5.04 -9.13
C LYS A 15 -0.08 3.99 -8.11
N TRP A 16 0.62 2.97 -8.59
CA TRP A 16 1.24 1.96 -7.74
C TRP A 16 2.50 2.50 -7.09
N ILE A 17 2.82 2.06 -5.88
CA ILE A 17 4.06 2.38 -5.19
C ILE A 17 4.91 1.12 -5.13
N LYS A 18 6.15 1.23 -5.58
CA LYS A 18 7.11 0.13 -5.52
C LYS A 18 7.80 0.15 -4.15
N ASN A 19 7.67 -0.94 -3.41
CA ASN A 19 8.45 -1.19 -2.19
C ASN A 19 9.43 -2.34 -2.43
N ILE A 20 10.69 -2.12 -2.03
CA ILE A 20 11.74 -3.13 -2.07
C ILE A 20 11.81 -3.76 -0.68
N ILE A 21 11.56 -5.07 -0.59
CA ILE A 21 11.40 -5.76 0.70
C ILE A 21 12.49 -6.82 0.87
N GLY A 22 13.72 -6.38 1.08
CA GLY A 22 14.90 -7.24 1.26
C GLY A 22 15.22 -8.16 0.07
N MET A 23 16.48 -8.61 -0.05
CA MET A 23 16.93 -9.57 -1.10
C MET A 23 16.29 -9.36 -2.49
N ASP A 24 16.26 -8.12 -2.97
CA ASP A 24 15.71 -7.72 -4.28
C ASP A 24 14.23 -8.09 -4.54
N ARG A 25 13.44 -8.35 -3.49
CA ARG A 25 12.01 -8.65 -3.63
C ARG A 25 11.24 -7.37 -3.89
N ILE A 26 10.43 -7.39 -4.95
CA ILE A 26 9.62 -6.26 -5.36
C ILE A 26 8.16 -6.51 -4.97
N ARG A 27 7.57 -5.55 -4.29
CA ARG A 27 6.13 -5.45 -4.06
C ARG A 27 5.64 -4.15 -4.68
N CYS A 28 4.53 -4.21 -5.42
CA CYS A 28 3.81 -3.02 -5.82
C CYS A 28 2.53 -2.93 -4.99
N VAL A 29 2.28 -1.75 -4.43
CA VAL A 29 1.14 -1.48 -3.56
C VAL A 29 0.36 -0.30 -4.08
N LYS A 30 -0.96 -0.43 -4.16
CA LYS A 30 -1.87 0.68 -4.43
C LYS A 30 -2.63 1.04 -3.16
N LEU A 31 -2.51 2.29 -2.72
CA LEU A 31 -3.27 2.80 -1.58
C LEU A 31 -4.59 3.40 -2.07
N VAL A 32 -5.69 2.97 -1.47
CA VAL A 32 -7.04 3.39 -1.86
C VAL A 32 -7.90 3.67 -0.62
N LYS A 33 -9.06 4.31 -0.84
CA LYS A 33 -10.09 4.50 0.19
C LYS A 33 -11.32 3.67 -0.14
N GLU A 34 -11.59 2.66 0.67
CA GLU A 34 -12.80 1.83 0.58
C GLU A 34 -13.72 2.21 1.75
N LYS A 35 -14.91 2.73 1.45
CA LYS A 35 -15.93 3.15 2.45
C LYS A 35 -15.35 4.06 3.55
N GLY A 36 -14.45 4.97 3.16
CA GLY A 36 -13.79 5.93 4.05
C GLY A 36 -12.62 5.37 4.86
N LYS A 37 -12.25 4.10 4.69
CA LYS A 37 -11.09 3.46 5.34
C LYS A 37 -9.95 3.27 4.37
N LEU A 38 -8.72 3.39 4.86
CA LEU A 38 -7.54 3.10 4.07
C LEU A 38 -7.40 1.59 3.82
N MET A 39 -7.26 1.22 2.56
CA MET A 39 -7.03 -0.15 2.11
C MET A 39 -5.83 -0.16 1.16
N VAL A 40 -5.04 -1.21 1.24
CA VAL A 40 -3.94 -1.46 0.30
C VAL A 40 -4.29 -2.64 -0.59
N ILE A 41 -3.98 -2.52 -1.88
CA ILE A 41 -3.98 -3.62 -2.84
C ILE A 41 -2.52 -3.96 -3.11
N VAL A 42 -2.15 -5.22 -2.96
CA VAL A 42 -0.75 -5.66 -2.97
C VAL A 42 -0.56 -6.73 -4.03
N VAL A 43 0.47 -6.53 -4.86
CA VAL A 43 1.01 -7.54 -5.77
C VAL A 43 2.49 -7.74 -5.50
N SER A 44 2.96 -8.97 -5.67
CA SER A 44 4.36 -9.35 -5.51
C SER A 44 4.64 -10.61 -6.32
N ASP A 45 5.88 -10.76 -6.78
CA ASP A 45 6.40 -11.98 -7.38
C ASP A 45 6.27 -13.24 -6.50
N LYS A 46 6.09 -13.07 -5.18
CA LYS A 46 5.88 -14.17 -4.22
C LYS A 46 4.43 -14.47 -3.91
N LEU A 47 3.50 -13.57 -4.25
CA LEU A 47 2.10 -13.81 -4.03
C LEU A 47 1.51 -14.58 -5.21
N LYS A 48 0.84 -15.70 -4.92
CA LYS A 48 0.14 -16.50 -5.95
C LYS A 48 -1.03 -15.73 -6.58
N PHE A 49 -1.52 -14.70 -5.91
CA PHE A 49 -2.65 -13.88 -6.33
C PHE A 49 -2.53 -12.50 -5.68
N PRO A 50 -3.08 -11.43 -6.28
CA PRO A 50 -3.16 -10.14 -5.62
C PRO A 50 -4.02 -10.25 -4.35
N ILE A 51 -3.66 -9.48 -3.34
CA ILE A 51 -4.41 -9.40 -2.09
C ILE A 51 -4.81 -7.96 -1.82
N CYS A 52 -5.85 -7.77 -1.03
CA CYS A 52 -6.15 -6.47 -0.44
C CYS A 52 -6.34 -6.63 1.07
N SER A 53 -6.05 -5.56 1.80
CA SER A 53 -6.19 -5.54 3.26
C SER A 53 -6.33 -4.11 3.76
N PHE A 54 -7.10 -3.94 4.83
CA PHE A 54 -7.21 -2.64 5.48
C PHE A 54 -5.92 -2.29 6.21
N VAL A 55 -5.57 -1.01 6.16
CA VAL A 55 -4.50 -0.45 6.99
C VAL A 55 -4.96 -0.51 8.45
N ARG A 56 -4.06 -0.92 9.33
CA ARG A 56 -4.27 -1.06 10.78
C ARG A 56 -3.51 -0.02 11.59
N LYS A 57 -2.43 0.52 11.03
CA LYS A 57 -1.62 1.53 11.69
C LYS A 57 -0.84 2.32 10.67
N ILE A 58 -0.59 3.58 10.99
CA ILE A 58 0.34 4.46 10.28
C ILE A 58 1.45 4.81 11.25
N MET A 59 2.71 4.85 10.81
CA MET A 59 3.79 5.43 11.58
C MET A 59 4.57 6.42 10.74
N VAL A 60 5.13 7.41 11.42
CA VAL A 60 6.11 8.33 10.87
C VAL A 60 7.45 8.03 11.50
N SER A 61 8.43 7.62 10.70
CA SER A 61 9.78 7.31 11.16
C SER A 61 10.79 7.98 10.25
N GLU A 62 11.74 8.73 10.81
CA GLU A 62 12.79 9.43 10.04
C GLU A 62 12.28 10.32 8.87
N GLY A 63 11.06 10.85 9.00
CA GLY A 63 10.42 11.67 7.98
C GLY A 63 9.71 10.89 6.87
N GLU A 64 9.62 9.56 7.00
CA GLU A 64 8.94 8.66 6.09
C GLU A 64 7.59 8.19 6.66
N VAL A 65 6.62 7.96 5.78
CA VAL A 65 5.30 7.40 6.14
C VAL A 65 5.30 5.90 5.91
N ILE A 66 4.93 5.15 6.93
CA ILE A 66 4.88 3.68 6.88
C ILE A 66 3.46 3.25 7.22
N LEU A 67 2.78 2.63 6.27
CA LEU A 67 1.47 2.01 6.50
C LEU A 67 1.64 0.55 6.85
N PHE A 68 0.92 0.11 7.87
CA PHE A 68 0.91 -1.26 8.32
C PHE A 68 -0.45 -1.89 8.01
N TYR A 69 -0.49 -2.88 7.14
CA TYR A 69 -1.72 -3.61 6.82
C TYR A 69 -1.78 -4.97 7.53
N ASP A 70 -3.00 -5.48 7.66
CA ASP A 70 -3.24 -6.79 8.25
C ASP A 70 -2.80 -7.91 7.31
N GLY A 71 -1.72 -8.60 7.68
CA GLY A 71 -1.17 -9.73 6.92
C GLY A 71 -1.86 -11.06 7.19
N GLU A 72 -2.61 -11.16 8.29
CA GLU A 72 -3.31 -12.40 8.67
C GLU A 72 -4.71 -12.44 8.06
N TYR A 73 -5.40 -11.30 8.04
CA TYR A 73 -6.78 -11.17 7.53
C TYR A 73 -6.85 -10.38 6.23
N PHE A 74 -6.12 -10.83 5.20
CA PHE A 74 -6.25 -10.28 3.86
C PHE A 74 -7.39 -10.95 3.07
N GLU A 75 -7.92 -10.22 2.10
CA GLU A 75 -8.83 -10.76 1.10
C GLU A 75 -8.05 -11.02 -0.20
N ARG A 76 -8.33 -12.14 -0.84
CA ARG A 76 -7.82 -12.41 -2.19
C ARG A 76 -8.60 -11.55 -3.18
N VAL A 77 -7.89 -10.90 -4.10
CA VAL A 77 -8.50 -10.22 -5.24
C VAL A 77 -8.69 -11.25 -6.36
N GLU A 78 -9.94 -11.57 -6.68
CA GLU A 78 -10.24 -12.58 -7.70
C GLU A 78 -10.60 -11.96 -9.06
N LYS A 79 -10.27 -12.67 -10.15
CA LYS A 79 -10.47 -12.20 -11.54
C LYS A 79 -11.92 -11.79 -11.86
N GLY A 80 -12.90 -12.37 -11.16
CA GLY A 80 -14.32 -12.06 -11.32
C GLY A 80 -14.78 -10.80 -10.58
N GLU A 81 -13.93 -10.18 -9.76
CA GLU A 81 -14.32 -9.10 -8.84
C GLU A 81 -14.02 -7.69 -9.38
N TYR A 82 -13.73 -7.53 -10.68
CA TYR A 82 -13.37 -6.22 -11.25
C TYR A 82 -14.34 -5.10 -10.83
N ASN A 83 -15.65 -5.39 -10.81
CA ASN A 83 -16.67 -4.42 -10.42
C ASN A 83 -16.49 -3.84 -9.00
N ARG A 84 -15.86 -4.57 -8.08
CA ARG A 84 -15.53 -4.11 -6.72
C ARG A 84 -14.35 -3.13 -6.72
N TYR A 85 -13.42 -3.29 -7.66
CA TYR A 85 -12.17 -2.52 -7.69
C TYR A 85 -12.10 -1.48 -8.81
N LYS A 86 -13.11 -1.40 -9.69
CA LYS A 86 -13.15 -0.51 -10.87
C LYS A 86 -12.97 0.98 -10.56
N ASP A 87 -13.27 1.41 -9.33
CA ASP A 87 -13.12 2.79 -8.90
C ASP A 87 -11.66 3.13 -8.55
N TYR A 88 -10.81 2.11 -8.41
CA TYR A 88 -9.40 2.24 -8.05
C TYR A 88 -8.45 1.65 -9.09
N LEU A 89 -8.93 0.68 -9.89
CA LEU A 89 -8.16 -0.01 -10.92
C LEU A 89 -8.87 0.13 -12.25
N ASP A 90 -8.17 0.71 -13.23
CA ASP A 90 -8.66 0.66 -14.60
C ASP A 90 -8.56 -0.78 -15.17
N MET A 91 -9.18 -1.01 -16.33
CA MET A 91 -9.20 -2.34 -16.94
C MET A 91 -7.79 -2.82 -17.33
N ASP A 92 -6.88 -1.90 -17.64
CA ASP A 92 -5.52 -2.19 -18.03
C ASP A 92 -4.70 -2.67 -16.82
N GLU A 93 -4.72 -1.91 -15.73
CA GLU A 93 -4.16 -2.30 -14.42
C GLU A 93 -4.73 -3.63 -13.93
N TRP A 94 -6.05 -3.82 -14.05
CA TRP A 94 -6.69 -5.09 -13.69
C TRP A 94 -6.12 -6.27 -14.47
N ASN A 95 -5.95 -6.10 -15.78
CA ASN A 95 -5.36 -7.13 -16.64
C ASN A 95 -3.89 -7.40 -16.29
N ILE A 96 -3.13 -6.38 -15.90
CA ILE A 96 -1.73 -6.53 -15.48
C ILE A 96 -1.65 -7.35 -14.19
N ILE A 97 -2.39 -6.98 -13.14
CA ILE A 97 -2.27 -7.64 -11.83
C ILE A 97 -2.78 -9.09 -11.81
N MET A 98 -3.59 -9.47 -12.80
CA MET A 98 -4.14 -10.82 -12.95
C MET A 98 -3.25 -11.75 -13.79
N ARG A 99 -2.11 -11.27 -14.30
CA ARG A 99 -1.15 -12.02 -15.10
C ARG A 99 0.09 -12.39 -14.30
N ASP A 100 0.94 -13.22 -14.91
CA ASP A 100 2.27 -13.51 -14.40
C ASP A 100 3.16 -12.26 -14.43
N ASN A 101 4.04 -12.16 -13.43
CA ASN A 101 4.98 -11.05 -13.19
C ASN A 101 4.31 -9.67 -13.14
N PRO A 102 3.30 -9.47 -12.28
CA PRO A 102 2.54 -8.22 -12.24
C PRO A 102 3.42 -7.02 -11.85
N THR A 103 4.41 -7.22 -10.98
CA THR A 103 5.31 -6.14 -10.53
C THR A 103 6.15 -5.57 -11.66
N ASP A 104 6.73 -6.43 -12.50
CA ASP A 104 7.61 -5.99 -13.59
C ASP A 104 6.79 -5.27 -14.66
N ARG A 105 5.61 -5.80 -15.01
CA ARG A 105 4.68 -5.18 -15.95
C ARG A 105 4.22 -3.80 -15.49
N LEU A 106 3.87 -3.65 -14.20
CA LEU A 106 3.49 -2.34 -13.65
C LEU A 106 4.61 -1.30 -13.79
N VAL A 107 5.87 -1.73 -13.64
CA VAL A 107 7.04 -0.86 -13.83
C VAL A 107 7.26 -0.55 -15.31
N GLU A 108 7.28 -1.56 -16.18
CA GLU A 108 7.49 -1.43 -17.63
C GLU A 108 6.42 -0.55 -18.29
N GLU A 109 5.18 -0.65 -17.81
CA GLU A 109 4.03 0.11 -18.34
C GLU A 109 3.81 1.45 -17.63
N ASN A 110 4.79 1.93 -16.84
CA ASN A 110 4.79 3.23 -16.17
C ASN A 110 3.57 3.48 -15.26
N LYS A 111 3.07 2.40 -14.62
CA LYS A 111 1.96 2.44 -13.65
C LYS A 111 2.43 2.73 -12.23
N VAL A 112 3.74 2.68 -12.00
CA VAL A 112 4.38 2.94 -10.71
C VAL A 112 4.70 4.43 -10.55
N SER A 113 4.56 4.95 -9.35
CA SER A 113 4.93 6.31 -8.93
C SER A 113 6.43 6.41 -8.63
N ASP A 114 7.00 7.57 -8.92
CA ASP A 114 8.38 7.92 -8.57
C ASP A 114 8.50 8.44 -7.13
N ARG A 115 7.44 8.36 -6.31
CA ARG A 115 7.48 8.83 -4.92
C ARG A 115 8.43 8.00 -4.07
N GLU A 116 9.17 8.73 -3.23
CA GLU A 116 10.01 8.18 -2.17
C GLU A 116 9.36 8.42 -0.79
N LYS A 117 9.93 7.83 0.26
CA LYS A 117 9.56 8.05 1.67
C LYS A 117 8.14 7.60 2.06
N PHE A 118 7.59 6.66 1.30
CA PHE A 118 6.34 6.00 1.62
C PHE A 118 6.47 4.49 1.46
N TYR A 119 6.10 3.74 2.50
CA TYR A 119 6.26 2.29 2.55
C TYR A 119 5.01 1.61 3.09
N VAL A 120 4.80 0.37 2.66
CA VAL A 120 3.72 -0.47 3.15
C VAL A 120 4.27 -1.80 3.65
N GLU A 121 4.09 -2.03 4.94
CA GLU A 121 4.62 -3.16 5.70
C GLU A 121 3.51 -4.00 6.35
N LEU A 122 3.86 -5.22 6.75
CA LEU A 122 2.94 -6.08 7.51
C LEU A 122 2.81 -5.57 8.94
N HIS A 123 1.62 -5.58 9.51
CA HIS A 123 1.39 -5.08 10.87
C HIS A 123 2.27 -5.73 11.94
N GLU A 124 2.65 -6.99 11.76
CA GLU A 124 3.56 -7.71 12.66
C GLU A 124 4.93 -7.02 12.81
N THR A 125 5.43 -6.36 11.77
CA THR A 125 6.72 -5.66 11.78
C THR A 125 6.65 -4.29 12.44
N ALA A 126 5.46 -3.79 12.77
CA ALA A 126 5.30 -2.49 13.44
C ALA A 126 6.07 -2.40 14.77
N LYS A 127 6.26 -3.52 15.47
CA LYS A 127 7.04 -3.60 16.71
C LYS A 127 8.49 -3.18 16.51
N ASP A 128 9.08 -3.50 15.36
CA ASP A 128 10.48 -3.16 15.05
C ASP A 128 10.66 -1.64 14.95
N TYR A 129 9.66 -0.95 14.40
CA TYR A 129 9.64 0.52 14.32
C TYR A 129 9.33 1.19 15.66
N ILE A 130 8.47 0.58 16.48
CA ILE A 130 8.14 1.10 17.82
C ILE A 130 9.37 1.05 18.74
N ASN A 131 10.20 0.01 18.59
CA ASN A 131 11.46 -0.11 19.33
C ASN A 131 12.53 0.87 18.82
N GLY A 132 12.33 1.49 17.65
CA GLY A 132 13.17 2.53 17.08
C GLY A 132 12.76 3.97 17.47
N LYS A 133 13.36 4.96 16.80
CA LYS A 133 12.97 6.38 16.92
C LYS A 133 11.90 6.71 15.89
N TYR A 134 10.64 6.75 16.32
CA TYR A 134 9.52 7.24 15.49
C TYR A 134 8.97 8.57 16.03
N ASP A 135 8.35 9.36 15.14
CA ASP A 135 7.64 10.58 15.52
C ASP A 135 6.27 10.21 16.07
N LYS A 136 6.19 10.09 17.40
CA LYS A 136 4.95 9.74 18.09
C LYS A 136 3.83 10.74 17.84
N LYS A 137 4.12 12.04 17.81
CA LYS A 137 3.09 13.07 17.65
C LYS A 137 2.43 12.96 16.27
N CYS A 138 3.22 12.94 15.21
CA CYS A 138 2.68 12.82 13.85
C CYS A 138 2.01 11.45 13.64
N THR A 139 2.56 10.39 14.24
CA THR A 139 1.96 9.05 14.23
C THR A 139 0.56 9.05 14.86
N ASP A 140 0.42 9.55 16.09
CA ASP A 140 -0.86 9.57 16.82
C ASP A 140 -1.90 10.44 16.09
N GLU A 141 -1.48 11.59 15.55
CA GLU A 141 -2.34 12.46 14.74
C GLU A 141 -2.87 11.75 13.48
N LEU A 142 -2.02 11.05 12.73
CA LEU A 142 -2.45 10.31 11.53
C LEU A 142 -3.41 9.16 11.86
N ASN A 143 -3.11 8.35 12.88
CA ASN A 143 -4.01 7.26 13.26
C ASN A 143 -5.37 7.79 13.72
N HIS A 144 -5.40 8.95 14.39
CA HIS A 144 -6.66 9.60 14.74
C HIS A 144 -7.45 10.07 13.50
N ILE A 145 -6.80 10.73 12.54
CA ILE A 145 -7.45 11.21 11.30
C ILE A 145 -8.09 10.06 10.52
N TYR A 146 -7.41 8.91 10.46
CA TYR A 146 -7.86 7.74 9.68
C TYR A 146 -8.65 6.70 10.51
N ASN A 147 -8.91 6.97 11.79
CA ASN A 147 -9.61 6.07 12.72
C ASN A 147 -9.00 4.65 12.78
N LEU A 148 -7.69 4.58 13.03
CA LEU A 148 -6.89 3.34 13.09
C LEU A 148 -6.50 2.96 14.52
#